data_AF-A0A945STP9-F1
#
_entry.id   AF-A0A945STP9-F1
#
_cell.length_a   1.000
_cell.length_b   1.000
_cell.length_c   1.000
_cell.angle_alpha   90.00
_cell.angle_beta   90.00
_cell.angle_gamma   90.00
#
_symmetry.space_group_name_H-M   'P 1'
#
loop_
_entity.id
_entity.type
_entity.pdbx_description
1 polymer ?
#
loop_
_entity_poly.entity_id
_entity_poly.type
_entity_poly.pdbx_seq_one_letter_code
_entity_poly.pdbx_strand_id
1 'polypeptide(L)'
;ALEAVTEMRTRTISAADAGAAERETAEGELSTALIRLFAVAESYPELKADGTFIELQRTLATLEAEIQTARRHYNGSDRRLNTKIASVPDNIVARRFRFEPAAYYEVEHAADRTRPEVSF
;
A
#
# COMPACT_ATOMS: atom_id res chain seq x y z
N ALA A 1 -7.53 17.64 -12.94
CA ALA A 1 -6.47 17.26 -11.98
C ALA A 1 -6.97 17.36 -10.54
N LEU A 2 -7.37 18.55 -10.07
CA LEU A 2 -7.87 18.74 -8.71
C LEU A 2 -9.13 17.91 -8.40
N GLU A 3 -10.07 17.82 -9.34
CA GLU A 3 -11.30 17.01 -9.20
C GLU A 3 -10.98 15.54 -8.96
N ALA A 4 -10.05 14.96 -9.73
CA ALA A 4 -9.59 13.59 -9.54
C ALA A 4 -8.95 13.37 -8.16
N VAL A 5 -8.19 14.34 -7.63
CA VAL A 5 -7.61 14.23 -6.28
C VAL A 5 -8.72 14.25 -5.21
N THR A 6 -9.71 15.11 -5.37
CA THR A 6 -10.84 15.21 -4.44
C THR A 6 -11.70 13.95 -4.45
N GLU A 7 -11.96 13.41 -5.63
CA GLU A 7 -12.67 12.14 -5.82
C GLU A 7 -11.90 10.98 -5.16
N MET A 8 -10.62 10.82 -5.50
CA MET A 8 -9.79 9.74 -4.95
C MET A 8 -9.64 9.85 -3.44
N ARG A 9 -9.48 11.06 -2.89
CA ARG A 9 -9.46 11.28 -1.43
C ARG A 9 -10.76 10.81 -0.78
N THR A 10 -11.90 11.11 -1.39
CA THR A 10 -13.21 10.70 -0.88
C THR A 10 -13.34 9.18 -0.90
N ARG A 11 -12.86 8.55 -1.98
CA ARG A 11 -12.79 7.09 -2.12
C ARG A 11 -11.91 6.46 -1.04
N THR A 12 -10.71 6.97 -0.79
CA THR A 12 -9.82 6.48 0.27
C THR A 12 -10.46 6.60 1.66
N ILE A 13 -11.15 7.70 1.95
CA ILE A 13 -11.87 7.87 3.22
C ILE A 13 -13.01 6.85 3.35
N SER A 14 -13.80 6.65 2.28
CA SER A 14 -14.88 5.66 2.30
C SER A 14 -14.37 4.22 2.42
N ALA A 15 -13.17 3.95 1.91
CA ALA A 15 -12.50 2.66 2.00
C ALA A 15 -11.72 2.48 3.32
N ALA A 16 -11.78 3.44 4.25
CA ALA A 16 -11.05 3.35 5.51
C ALA A 16 -11.50 2.15 6.37
N ASP A 17 -12.80 1.84 6.32
CA ASP A 17 -13.45 0.71 6.99
C ASP A 17 -13.60 -0.52 6.07
N ALA A 18 -13.16 -0.41 4.82
CA ALA A 18 -13.17 -1.51 3.87
C ALA A 18 -12.03 -2.51 4.14
N GLY A 19 -12.10 -3.69 3.52
CA GLY A 19 -11.04 -4.69 3.62
C GLY A 19 -9.69 -4.15 3.13
N ALA A 20 -8.59 -4.73 3.61
CA ALA A 20 -7.22 -4.29 3.30
C ALA A 20 -6.95 -4.08 1.80
N ALA A 21 -7.48 -4.96 0.94
CA ALA A 21 -7.32 -4.86 -0.52
C ALA A 21 -8.04 -3.65 -1.15
N GLU A 22 -9.26 -3.35 -0.71
CA GLU A 22 -10.00 -2.17 -1.20
C GLU A 22 -9.36 -0.87 -0.72
N ARG A 23 -8.88 -0.86 0.53
CA ARG A 23 -8.14 0.29 1.06
C ARG A 23 -6.84 0.53 0.30
N GLU A 24 -6.10 -0.54 0.02
CA GLU A 24 -4.86 -0.47 -0.72
C GLU A 24 -5.03 0.11 -2.13
N THR A 25 -6.03 -0.39 -2.87
CA THR A 25 -6.32 0.10 -4.22
C THR A 25 -6.69 1.58 -4.21
N ALA A 26 -7.55 2.02 -3.29
CA ALA A 26 -7.94 3.42 -3.14
C ALA A 26 -6.75 4.34 -2.77
N GLU A 27 -5.84 3.88 -1.91
CA GLU A 27 -4.61 4.62 -1.57
C GLU A 27 -3.66 4.74 -2.78
N GLY A 28 -3.50 3.66 -3.56
CA GLY A 28 -2.65 3.66 -4.76
C GLY A 28 -3.18 4.59 -5.87
N GLU A 29 -4.50 4.63 -6.06
CA GLU A 29 -5.16 5.56 -6.98
C GLU A 29 -4.97 7.01 -6.55
N LEU A 30 -5.07 7.31 -5.25
CA LEU A 30 -4.82 8.64 -4.69
C LEU A 30 -3.36 9.09 -4.92
N SER A 31 -2.39 8.22 -4.63
CA SER A 31 -0.97 8.51 -4.86
C SER A 31 -0.69 8.84 -6.34
N THR A 32 -1.30 8.07 -7.26
CA THR A 32 -1.21 8.34 -8.71
C THR A 32 -1.84 9.68 -9.09
N ALA A 33 -3.00 10.03 -8.52
CA ALA A 33 -3.66 11.31 -8.77
C ALA A 33 -2.81 12.50 -8.28
N LEU A 34 -2.12 12.36 -7.15
CA LEU A 34 -1.22 13.38 -6.60
C LEU A 34 0.01 13.58 -7.50
N ILE A 35 0.62 12.52 -8.04
CA ILE A 35 1.72 12.63 -9.00
C ILE A 35 1.29 13.45 -10.23
N ARG A 36 0.09 13.17 -10.76
CA ARG A 36 -0.47 13.93 -11.89
C ARG A 36 -0.71 15.40 -11.54
N LEU A 37 -1.17 15.69 -10.32
CA LEU A 37 -1.33 17.07 -9.84
C LEU A 37 0.00 17.82 -9.82
N PHE A 38 1.06 17.19 -9.31
CA PHE A 38 2.40 17.80 -9.30
C PHE A 38 2.95 18.02 -10.71
N ALA A 39 2.76 17.07 -11.63
CA ALA A 39 3.17 17.23 -13.03
C ALA A 39 2.47 18.43 -13.70
N VAL A 40 1.18 18.66 -13.41
CA VAL A 40 0.47 19.85 -13.89
C VAL A 40 0.99 21.11 -13.22
N ALA A 41 1.33 21.07 -11.92
CA ALA A 41 1.88 22.22 -11.21
C ALA A 41 3.25 22.68 -11.77
N GLU A 42 4.01 21.80 -12.44
CA GLU A 42 5.27 22.19 -13.09
C GLU A 42 5.08 23.25 -14.20
N SER A 43 3.92 23.27 -14.86
CA SER A 43 3.60 24.30 -15.86
C SER A 43 3.17 25.64 -15.27
N TYR A 44 3.07 25.76 -13.94
CA TYR A 44 2.65 26.98 -13.23
C TYR A 44 3.75 27.45 -12.27
N PRO A 45 4.72 28.27 -12.73
CA PRO A 45 5.87 28.70 -11.94
C PRO A 45 5.51 29.41 -10.62
N GLU A 46 4.43 30.17 -10.60
CA GLU A 46 3.96 30.85 -9.39
C GLU A 46 3.50 29.85 -8.32
N LEU A 47 2.77 28.81 -8.71
CA LEU A 47 2.33 27.75 -7.78
C LEU A 47 3.51 26.90 -7.32
N LYS A 48 4.49 26.66 -8.20
CA LYS A 48 5.73 25.93 -7.86
C LYS A 48 6.59 26.66 -6.83
N ALA A 49 6.58 28.00 -6.85
CA ALA A 49 7.32 28.84 -5.91
C ALA A 49 6.52 29.18 -4.65
N ASP A 50 5.23 28.83 -4.61
CA ASP A 50 4.38 29.07 -3.45
C ASP A 50 4.81 28.17 -2.28
N GLY A 51 5.10 28.81 -1.13
CA GLY A 51 5.60 28.12 0.05
C GLY A 51 4.61 27.12 0.64
N THR A 52 3.30 27.38 0.54
CA THR A 52 2.26 26.45 1.00
C THR A 52 2.19 25.21 0.12
N PHE A 53 2.35 25.36 -1.20
CA PHE A 53 2.39 24.23 -2.13
C PHE A 53 3.63 23.35 -1.94
N ILE A 54 4.81 23.95 -1.71
CA ILE A 54 6.06 23.22 -1.42
C ILE A 54 5.93 22.41 -0.12
N GLU A 55 5.36 23.01 0.93
CA GLU A 55 5.17 22.32 2.22
C GLU A 55 4.17 21.16 2.10
N LEU A 56 3.10 21.34 1.31
CA LEU A 56 2.17 20.27 0.99
C LEU A 56 2.88 19.11 0.28
N GLN A 57 3.70 19.40 -0.72
CA GLN A 57 4.47 18.37 -1.43
C GLN A 57 5.38 17.59 -0.48
N ARG A 58 6.10 18.29 0.40
CA ARG A 58 6.99 17.68 1.40
C ARG A 58 6.24 16.81 2.41
N THR A 59 5.09 17.30 2.87
CA THR A 59 4.23 16.54 3.80
C THR A 59 3.71 15.27 3.14
N LEU A 60 3.23 15.36 1.90
CA LEU A 60 2.76 14.19 1.15
C LEU A 60 3.88 13.18 0.89
N ALA A 61 5.09 13.63 0.56
CA ALA A 61 6.24 12.73 0.41
C ALA A 61 6.58 12.00 1.72
N THR A 62 6.53 12.70 2.86
CA THR A 62 6.71 12.09 4.18
C THR A 62 5.63 11.04 4.47
N LEU A 63 4.36 11.38 4.22
CA LEU A 63 3.23 10.47 4.42
C LEU A 63 3.33 9.23 3.53
N GLU A 64 3.72 9.38 2.26
CA GLU A 64 3.94 8.23 1.37
C GLU A 64 5.05 7.31 1.91
N ALA A 65 6.16 7.86 2.41
CA ALA A 65 7.22 7.07 3.03
C ALA A 65 6.74 6.32 4.30
N GLU A 66 5.88 6.93 5.10
CA GLU A 66 5.24 6.30 6.25
C GLU A 66 4.28 5.18 5.83
N ILE A 67 3.43 5.41 4.82
CA ILE A 67 2.54 4.40 4.25
C ILE A 67 3.35 3.20 3.76
N GLN A 68 4.42 3.43 2.98
CA GLN A 68 5.28 2.35 2.50
C GLN A 68 5.95 1.57 3.64
N THR A 69 6.31 2.26 4.73
CA THR A 69 6.87 1.62 5.93
C THR A 69 5.84 0.77 6.65
N ALA A 70 4.61 1.28 6.80
CA ALA A 70 3.49 0.52 7.38
C ALA A 70 3.18 -0.74 6.57
N ARG A 71 3.15 -0.64 5.23
CA ARG A 71 2.97 -1.79 4.33
C ARG A 71 4.04 -2.86 4.52
N ARG A 72 5.32 -2.47 4.53
CA ARG A 72 6.43 -3.42 4.79
C ARG A 72 6.31 -4.08 6.17
N HIS A 73 5.86 -3.35 7.19
CA HIS A 73 5.68 -3.89 8.53
C HIS A 73 4.54 -4.91 8.59
N TYR A 74 3.40 -4.60 7.96
CA TYR A 74 2.26 -5.51 7.82
C TYR A 74 2.68 -6.80 7.10
N ASN A 75 3.27 -6.68 5.90
CA ASN A 75 3.70 -7.84 5.12
C ASN A 75 4.80 -8.63 5.83
N GLY A 76 5.68 -7.96 6.57
CA GLY A 76 6.70 -8.61 7.39
C GLY A 76 6.10 -9.45 8.52
N SER A 77 4.97 -9.05 9.07
CA SER A 77 4.24 -9.78 10.11
C SER A 77 3.51 -10.99 9.53
N ASP A 78 2.80 -10.80 8.41
CA ASP A 78 2.14 -11.89 7.69
C ASP A 78 3.14 -12.93 7.20
N ARG A 79 4.31 -12.50 6.71
CA ARG A 79 5.36 -13.42 6.25
C ARG A 79 5.83 -14.30 7.40
N ARG A 80 6.02 -13.72 8.60
CA ARG A 80 6.40 -14.49 9.79
C ARG A 80 5.32 -15.50 10.16
N LEU A 81 4.05 -15.08 10.16
CA LEU A 81 2.92 -15.98 10.42
C LEU A 81 2.88 -17.12 9.41
N ASN A 82 2.87 -16.79 8.13
CA ASN A 82 2.78 -17.73 7.01
C ASN A 82 3.95 -18.73 7.01
N THR A 83 5.17 -18.25 7.29
CA THR A 83 6.34 -19.12 7.44
C THR A 83 6.17 -20.06 8.62
N LYS A 84 5.66 -19.56 9.76
CA LYS A 84 5.50 -20.34 10.99
C LYS A 84 4.47 -21.44 10.82
N ILE A 85 3.29 -21.14 10.28
CA ILE A 85 2.23 -22.14 10.03
C ILE A 85 2.63 -23.18 8.97
N ALA A 86 3.60 -22.87 8.10
CA ALA A 86 4.13 -23.79 7.10
C ALA A 86 5.30 -24.65 7.63
N SER A 87 5.98 -24.22 8.70
CA SER A 87 7.18 -24.87 9.24
C SER A 87 6.86 -25.98 10.24
N VAL A 88 7.66 -27.05 10.25
CA VAL A 88 7.57 -28.12 11.26
C VAL A 88 8.31 -27.66 12.53
N PRO A 89 7.77 -27.90 13.75
CA PRO A 89 6.54 -28.65 14.07
C PRO A 89 5.26 -27.80 14.11
N ASP A 90 5.38 -26.48 13.98
CA ASP A 90 4.28 -25.52 14.15
C ASP A 90 3.10 -25.76 13.20
N ASN A 91 3.34 -26.33 12.01
CA ASN A 91 2.31 -26.69 11.03
C ASN A 91 1.29 -27.73 11.55
N ILE A 92 1.68 -28.59 12.50
CA ILE A 92 0.78 -29.57 13.12
C ILE A 92 -0.21 -28.86 14.05
N VAL A 93 0.30 -27.96 14.88
CA VAL A 93 -0.51 -27.11 15.77
C VAL A 93 -1.39 -26.19 14.91
N ALA A 94 -0.83 -25.58 13.87
CA ALA A 94 -1.54 -24.72 12.93
C ALA A 94 -2.77 -25.43 12.33
N ARG A 95 -2.58 -26.65 11.81
CA ARG A 95 -3.68 -27.46 11.25
C ARG A 95 -4.70 -27.87 12.32
N ARG A 96 -4.25 -28.24 13.52
CA ARG A 96 -5.13 -28.69 14.62
C ARG A 96 -6.04 -27.59 15.14
N PHE A 97 -5.60 -26.33 15.07
CA PHE A 97 -6.34 -25.14 15.50
C PHE A 97 -6.88 -24.28 14.34
N ARG A 98 -6.73 -24.73 13.09
CA ARG A 98 -7.19 -24.04 11.87
C ARG A 98 -6.63 -22.62 11.72
N PHE A 99 -5.34 -22.44 12.00
CA PHE A 99 -4.65 -21.21 11.62
C PHE A 99 -4.49 -21.14 10.10
N GLU A 100 -4.99 -20.07 9.51
CA GLU A 100 -4.94 -19.84 8.07
C GLU A 100 -3.83 -18.83 7.70
N PRO A 101 -3.27 -18.90 6.48
CA PRO A 101 -2.33 -17.90 6.00
C PRO A 101 -2.97 -16.52 5.94
N ALA A 102 -2.24 -15.49 6.41
CA ALA A 102 -2.64 -14.11 6.21
C ALA A 102 -2.32 -13.67 4.78
N ALA A 103 -3.21 -12.86 4.20
CA ALA A 103 -2.99 -12.23 2.91
C ALA A 103 -2.12 -10.98 3.09
N TYR A 104 -1.09 -10.84 2.25
CA TYR A 104 -0.25 -9.64 2.23
C TYR A 104 -1.03 -8.40 1.76
N TYR A 105 -0.57 -7.23 2.22
CA TYR A 105 -0.98 -5.91 1.75
C TYR A 105 -0.10 -5.53 0.55
N GLU A 106 -0.46 -6.00 -0.64
CA GLU A 106 0.25 -5.75 -1.89
C GLU A 106 -0.72 -5.57 -3.07
N VAL A 107 -0.47 -4.53 -3.88
CA VAL A 107 -1.12 -4.29 -5.18
C VAL A 107 -0.82 -5.51 -6.02
N GLU A 108 -1.87 -6.24 -6.39
CA GLU A 108 -1.74 -7.56 -6.99
C GLU A 108 -0.92 -7.55 -8.29
N HIS A 109 0.38 -7.75 -8.16
CA HIS A 109 1.15 -8.46 -9.16
C HIS A 109 1.22 -9.92 -8.71
N ALA A 110 0.23 -10.70 -9.16
CA ALA A 110 0.20 -12.14 -8.97
C ALA A 110 1.50 -12.86 -9.40
N ALA A 111 2.34 -12.20 -10.21
CA ALA A 111 3.67 -12.65 -10.60
C ALA A 111 4.69 -12.71 -9.45
N ASP A 112 4.53 -11.91 -8.38
CA ASP A 112 5.43 -11.97 -7.22
C ASP A 112 5.05 -13.11 -6.25
N ARG A 113 3.88 -13.72 -6.43
CA ARG A 113 3.39 -14.87 -5.65
C ARG A 113 3.93 -16.21 -6.15
N THR A 114 4.56 -16.27 -7.33
CA THR A 114 5.19 -17.53 -7.82
C THR A 114 6.46 -17.83 -7.04
N ARG A 115 6.30 -18.71 -6.05
CA ARG A 115 7.40 -19.33 -5.30
C ARG A 115 8.32 -20.04 -6.32
N PRO A 116 9.64 -19.76 -6.35
CA PRO A 116 10.54 -20.45 -7.27
C PRO A 116 10.51 -21.96 -6.97
N GLU A 117 10.09 -22.76 -7.95
CA GLU A 117 10.12 -24.22 -7.85
C GLU A 117 11.58 -24.67 -7.97
N VAL A 118 12.15 -25.11 -6.85
CA VAL A 118 13.48 -25.71 -6.85
C VAL A 118 13.31 -27.17 -7.22
N SER A 119 13.60 -27.50 -8.48
CA SER A 119 13.85 -28.89 -8.89
C SER A 119 15.26 -29.28 -8.44
N PHE A 120 15.38 -30.38 -7.71
CA PHE A 120 16.65 -31.08 -7.49
C PHE A 120 16.92 -32.04 -8.65
#